data_AF-A0A6V7W0N2-F1
#
_entry.id   AF-A0A6V7W0N2-F1
#
_cell.length_a   1.000
_cell.length_b   1.000
_cell.length_c   1.000
_cell.angle_alpha   90.00
_cell.angle_beta   90.00
_cell.angle_gamma   90.00
#
_symmetry.space_group_name_H-M   'P 1'
#
loop_
_entity.id
_entity.type
_entity.pdbx_description
1 polymer ?
#
loop_
_entity_poly.entity_id
_entity_poly.type
_entity_poly.pdbx_seq_one_letter_code
_entity_poly.pdbx_strand_id
1 'polypeptide(L)'
;MNYSSYNFTLKLIHDPQIANTLDIDIVMEITFNFSSNKNNILGTNNFQDSGSHLMIRCSKKKSFKNKRYYVNHIGPGMPIVVLIQASENNSYTININEGDDIYYTSIFPPWAINLVEVCF
;
A
#
# COMPACT_ATOMS: atom_id res chain seq x y z
N MET A 1 0.66 -7.59 27.00
CA MET A 1 0.26 -6.29 26.41
C MET A 1 -0.58 -6.58 25.18
N ASN A 2 -1.86 -6.21 25.20
CA ASN A 2 -2.72 -6.28 24.01
C ASN A 2 -2.37 -5.09 23.13
N TYR A 3 -1.67 -5.32 22.02
CA TYR A 3 -1.50 -4.27 21.02
C TYR A 3 -2.85 -4.07 20.31
N SER A 4 -3.42 -2.87 20.39
CA SER A 4 -4.54 -2.47 19.52
C SER A 4 -4.09 -2.58 18.06
N SER A 5 -4.98 -2.99 17.16
CA SER A 5 -4.69 -2.95 15.73
C SER A 5 -4.38 -1.51 15.33
N TYR A 6 -3.25 -1.32 14.65
CA TYR A 6 -2.88 -0.02 14.09
C TYR A 6 -2.51 -0.21 12.62
N ASN A 7 -2.62 0.87 11.85
CA ASN A 7 -2.21 0.86 10.46
C ASN A 7 -1.29 2.03 10.17
N PHE A 8 -0.55 1.88 9.08
CA PHE A 8 0.28 2.92 8.52
C PHE A 8 0.01 2.92 7.02
N THR A 9 -0.19 4.08 6.41
CA THR A 9 -0.52 4.19 4.98
C THR A 9 0.42 5.14 4.26
N LEU A 10 0.98 4.68 3.15
CA LEU A 10 1.73 5.49 2.20
C LEU A 10 0.90 5.67 0.93
N LYS A 11 0.79 6.90 0.44
CA LYS A 11 0.06 7.23 -0.79
C LYS A 11 0.94 7.99 -1.76
N LEU A 12 0.91 7.56 -3.02
CA LEU A 12 1.37 8.30 -4.18
C LEU A 12 0.14 8.90 -4.84
N ILE A 13 0.08 10.22 -4.90
CA ILE A 13 -1.13 10.98 -5.22
C ILE A 13 -0.93 11.76 -6.51
N HIS A 14 -1.98 11.80 -7.32
CA HIS A 14 -2.17 12.75 -8.40
C HIS A 14 -3.20 13.79 -7.96
N ASP A 15 -2.73 14.99 -7.64
CA ASP A 15 -3.57 16.14 -7.34
C ASP A 15 -3.45 17.18 -8.46
N PRO A 16 -4.35 17.19 -9.45
CA PRO A 16 -4.30 18.15 -10.55
C PRO A 16 -4.65 19.59 -10.12
N GLN A 17 -5.20 19.78 -8.92
CA GLN A 17 -5.67 21.06 -8.43
C GLN A 17 -5.32 21.22 -6.95
N ILE A 18 -4.06 21.58 -6.67
CA ILE A 18 -3.51 21.83 -5.32
C ILE A 18 -4.37 22.83 -4.47
N ALA A 19 -5.37 23.51 -5.06
CA ALA A 19 -6.31 24.40 -4.38
C ALA A 19 -7.77 23.88 -4.24
N ASN A 20 -8.20 22.83 -4.96
CA ASN A 20 -9.59 22.33 -4.95
C ASN A 20 -9.62 20.79 -4.80
N THR A 21 -9.91 20.33 -3.59
CA THR A 21 -9.75 18.93 -3.12
C THR A 21 -10.77 17.92 -3.67
N LEU A 22 -11.52 18.24 -4.74
CA LEU A 22 -12.65 17.39 -5.17
C LEU A 22 -12.22 16.20 -6.05
N ASP A 23 -11.09 16.30 -6.75
CA ASP A 23 -10.63 15.33 -7.76
C ASP A 23 -9.22 14.78 -7.47
N ILE A 24 -8.95 14.43 -6.20
CA ILE A 24 -7.70 13.76 -5.83
C ILE A 24 -7.78 12.28 -6.27
N ASP A 25 -6.85 11.88 -7.13
CA ASP A 25 -6.67 10.50 -7.55
C ASP A 25 -5.48 9.87 -6.80
N ILE A 26 -5.62 8.61 -6.39
CA ILE A 26 -4.56 7.88 -5.70
C ILE A 26 -3.92 6.92 -6.70
N VAL A 27 -2.70 7.25 -7.13
CA VAL A 27 -1.92 6.43 -8.07
C VAL A 27 -1.58 5.08 -7.44
N MET A 28 -1.19 5.11 -6.17
CA MET A 28 -0.91 3.92 -5.36
C MET A 28 -1.11 4.24 -3.88
N GLU A 29 -1.82 3.37 -3.17
CA GLU A 29 -1.93 3.36 -1.72
C GLU A 29 -1.38 2.03 -1.21
N ILE A 30 -0.43 2.09 -0.29
CA ILE A 30 0.13 0.95 0.42
C ILE A 30 -0.26 1.09 1.90
N THR A 31 -1.16 0.23 2.37
CA THR A 31 -1.58 0.17 3.77
C THR A 31 -0.94 -1.03 4.45
N PHE A 32 -0.16 -0.77 5.49
CA PHE A 32 0.37 -1.76 6.41
C PHE A 32 -0.61 -1.90 7.56
N ASN A 33 -1.26 -3.06 7.67
CA ASN A 33 -2.11 -3.38 8.80
C ASN A 33 -1.33 -4.27 9.77
N PHE A 34 -1.30 -3.87 11.03
CA PHE A 34 -0.67 -4.62 12.12
C PHE A 34 -1.77 -5.14 13.04
N SER A 35 -1.90 -6.46 13.12
CA SER A 35 -2.83 -7.13 14.02
C SER A 35 -2.07 -7.86 15.11
N SER A 36 -2.59 -7.83 16.34
CA SER A 36 -2.08 -8.64 17.45
C SER A 36 -2.43 -10.12 17.32
N ASN A 37 -3.30 -10.49 16.37
CA ASN A 37 -3.76 -11.87 16.22
C ASN A 37 -2.71 -12.69 15.45
N LYS A 38 -2.07 -13.60 16.18
CA LYS A 38 -1.13 -14.60 15.67
C LYS A 38 -1.88 -15.74 14.97
N ASN A 39 -2.33 -15.58 13.73
CA ASN A 39 -2.71 -16.71 12.90
C ASN A 39 -2.05 -16.59 11.52
N ASN A 40 -0.91 -17.28 11.36
CA ASN A 40 -0.24 -17.49 10.09
C ASN A 40 -1.08 -18.45 9.25
N ILE A 41 -1.80 -17.94 8.24
CA ILE A 41 -2.39 -18.78 7.21
C ILE A 41 -1.68 -18.48 5.89
N LEU A 42 -0.77 -19.38 5.53
CA LEU A 42 -0.06 -19.39 4.26
C LEU A 42 -0.97 -19.91 3.14
N GLY A 43 -1.00 -19.17 2.03
CA GLY A 43 -1.23 -19.72 0.69
C GLY A 43 -2.66 -20.10 0.31
N THR A 44 -3.58 -19.14 0.18
CA THR A 44 -4.69 -19.24 -0.81
C THR A 44 -5.19 -17.84 -1.21
N ASN A 45 -5.78 -17.73 -2.41
CA ASN A 45 -6.43 -16.53 -2.95
C ASN A 45 -7.67 -16.07 -2.17
N ASN A 46 -8.00 -16.72 -1.04
CA ASN A 46 -9.07 -16.34 -0.13
C ASN A 46 -8.45 -15.92 1.21
N PHE A 47 -7.96 -14.69 1.27
CA PHE A 47 -7.38 -14.12 2.49
C PHE A 47 -8.50 -13.92 3.53
N GLN A 48 -8.60 -14.85 4.49
CA GLN A 48 -9.44 -14.65 5.68
C GLN A 48 -8.65 -13.81 6.70
N ASP A 49 -9.22 -12.63 6.91
CA ASP A 49 -8.83 -11.46 7.70
C ASP A 49 -8.42 -11.77 9.16
N SER A 50 -7.23 -12.35 9.40
CA SER A 50 -6.84 -12.75 10.75
C SER A 50 -5.40 -12.42 11.17
N GLY A 51 -4.62 -11.71 10.35
CA GLY A 51 -3.23 -11.35 10.66
C GLY A 51 -2.77 -10.02 10.06
N SER A 52 -1.55 -9.61 10.44
CA SER A 52 -0.86 -8.46 9.84
C SER A 52 -0.70 -8.67 8.33
N HIS A 53 -1.14 -7.70 7.55
CA HIS A 53 -1.11 -7.79 6.09
C HIS A 53 -0.84 -6.43 5.47
N LEU A 54 -0.31 -6.46 4.26
CA LEU A 54 -0.15 -5.30 3.40
C LEU A 54 -1.32 -5.28 2.41
N MET A 55 -1.90 -4.13 2.16
CA MET A 55 -2.86 -3.91 1.09
C MET A 55 -2.29 -2.88 0.12
N ILE A 56 -2.36 -3.16 -1.18
CA ILE A 56 -2.02 -2.19 -2.22
C ILE A 56 -3.24 -1.97 -3.10
N ARG A 57 -3.57 -0.71 -3.39
CA ARG A 57 -4.69 -0.33 -4.28
C ARG A 57 -4.45 1.01 -4.96
N CYS A 58 -5.29 1.37 -5.92
CA CYS A 58 -5.37 2.73 -6.46
C CYS A 58 -6.80 3.26 -6.35
N SER A 59 -6.98 4.58 -6.51
CA SER A 59 -8.30 5.23 -6.53
C SER A 59 -8.39 6.17 -7.70
N LYS A 60 -9.47 6.07 -8.48
CA LYS A 60 -9.81 7.02 -9.54
C LYS A 60 -11.21 7.57 -9.31
N LYS A 61 -11.35 8.88 -9.21
CA LYS A 61 -12.64 9.55 -8.93
C LYS A 61 -13.34 8.93 -7.71
N LYS A 62 -12.60 8.75 -6.61
CA LYS A 62 -13.06 8.17 -5.33
C LYS A 62 -13.48 6.69 -5.40
N SER A 63 -13.23 6.00 -6.50
CA SER A 63 -13.47 4.55 -6.64
C SER A 63 -12.16 3.78 -6.56
N PHE A 64 -12.06 2.90 -5.56
CA PHE A 64 -10.90 2.03 -5.38
C PHE A 64 -10.85 0.90 -6.42
N LYS A 65 -9.66 0.65 -6.96
CA LYS A 65 -9.38 -0.36 -7.99
C LYS A 65 -8.06 -1.08 -7.71
N ASN A 66 -7.84 -2.19 -8.43
CA ASN A 66 -6.62 -3.01 -8.38
C ASN A 66 -6.17 -3.41 -6.95
N LYS A 67 -7.14 -3.67 -6.07
CA LYS A 67 -6.87 -4.06 -4.68
C LYS A 67 -6.16 -5.42 -4.63
N ARG A 68 -5.01 -5.47 -3.96
CA ARG A 68 -4.24 -6.69 -3.69
C ARG A 68 -3.80 -6.75 -2.24
N TYR A 69 -3.64 -7.97 -1.73
CA TYR A 69 -3.20 -8.25 -0.37
C TYR A 69 -1.91 -9.04 -0.40
N TYR A 70 -1.00 -8.73 0.52
CA TYR A 70 0.28 -9.40 0.69
C TYR A 70 0.54 -9.65 2.18
N VAL A 71 1.43 -10.59 2.48
CA VAL A 71 1.86 -10.85 3.85
C VAL A 71 2.67 -9.65 4.34
N ASN A 72 2.38 -9.17 5.56
CA ASN A 72 3.19 -8.13 6.20
C ASN A 72 4.24 -8.80 7.09
N HIS A 73 5.49 -8.80 6.63
CA HIS A 73 6.61 -9.37 7.37
C HIS A 73 7.21 -8.41 8.42
N ILE A 74 6.67 -7.20 8.56
CA ILE A 74 7.17 -6.22 9.52
C ILE A 74 6.56 -6.48 10.91
N GLY A 75 7.44 -6.58 11.91
CA GLY A 75 7.06 -6.64 13.32
C GLY A 75 6.91 -5.26 13.98
N PRO A 76 6.23 -5.17 15.13
CA PRO A 76 6.14 -3.94 15.90
C PRO A 76 7.52 -3.46 16.35
N GLY A 77 7.73 -2.13 16.32
CA GLY A 77 8.99 -1.50 16.74
C GLY A 77 10.16 -1.62 15.77
N MET A 78 9.95 -2.26 14.61
CA MET A 78 10.96 -2.34 13.56
C MET A 78 10.93 -1.08 12.67
N PRO A 79 12.10 -0.53 12.28
CA PRO A 79 12.17 0.45 11.20
C PRO A 79 11.55 -0.09 9.92
N ILE A 80 10.90 0.79 9.15
CA ILE A 80 10.26 0.46 7.89
C ILE A 80 10.95 1.27 6.79
N VAL A 81 11.55 0.56 5.84
CA VAL A 81 12.12 1.10 4.60
C VAL A 81 11.27 0.56 3.46
N VAL A 82 10.67 1.46 2.69
CA VAL A 82 9.91 1.12 1.49
C VAL A 82 10.62 1.74 0.30
N LEU A 83 11.10 0.89 -0.61
CA LEU A 83 11.64 1.29 -1.89
C LEU A 83 10.57 1.05 -2.95
N ILE A 84 10.22 2.10 -3.70
CA ILE A 84 9.26 2.00 -4.80
C ILE A 84 10.00 2.42 -6.07
N GLN A 85 10.18 1.47 -6.98
CA GLN A 85 10.77 1.70 -8.28
C GLN A 85 9.67 1.72 -9.34
N ALA A 86 9.50 2.87 -9.98
CA ALA A 86 8.66 2.98 -11.17
C ALA A 86 9.35 2.30 -12.36
N SER A 87 8.58 1.53 -13.11
CA SER A 87 9.00 0.83 -14.33
C SER A 87 8.11 1.23 -15.51
N GLU A 88 8.45 0.73 -16.70
CA GLU A 88 7.59 0.90 -17.87
C GLU A 88 6.19 0.30 -17.66
N ASN A 89 5.24 0.68 -18.52
CA ASN A 89 3.89 0.10 -18.54
C ASN A 89 3.11 0.26 -17.22
N ASN A 90 3.20 1.43 -16.59
CA ASN A 90 2.47 1.79 -15.36
C ASN A 90 2.71 0.79 -14.21
N SER A 91 3.87 0.14 -14.22
CA SER A 91 4.22 -0.91 -13.27
C SER A 91 5.23 -0.40 -12.26
N TYR A 92 5.18 -1.01 -11.09
CA TYR A 92 6.00 -0.65 -9.94
C TYR A 92 6.56 -1.93 -9.32
N THR A 93 7.82 -1.87 -8.95
CA THR A 93 8.46 -2.84 -8.06
C THR A 93 8.55 -2.21 -6.69
N ILE A 94 8.03 -2.90 -5.69
CA ILE A 94 8.00 -2.43 -4.30
C ILE A 94 8.80 -3.41 -3.47
N ASN A 95 9.83 -2.90 -2.81
CA ASN A 95 10.65 -3.66 -1.88
C ASN A 95 10.49 -3.08 -0.47
N ILE A 96 10.30 -3.95 0.51
CA ILE A 96 10.07 -3.58 1.91
C ILE A 96 11.13 -4.27 2.76
N ASN A 97 11.95 -3.48 3.47
CA ASN A 97 13.04 -3.98 4.33
C ASN A 97 13.94 -5.05 3.67
N GLU A 98 14.31 -4.86 2.40
CA GLU A 98 15.15 -5.80 1.63
C GLU A 98 14.52 -7.21 1.46
N GLY A 99 13.20 -7.30 1.58
CA GLY A 99 12.44 -8.55 1.37
C GLY A 99 12.20 -8.88 -0.10
N ASP A 100 11.23 -9.77 -0.35
CA ASP A 100 10.81 -10.14 -1.70
C ASP A 100 10.14 -8.95 -2.43
N ASP A 101 10.42 -8.84 -3.73
CA ASP A 101 9.85 -7.81 -4.59
C ASP A 101 8.36 -8.03 -4.84
N ILE A 102 7.57 -6.97 -4.59
CA ILE A 102 6.16 -6.92 -4.91
C ILE A 102 5.95 -6.18 -6.23
N TYR A 103 5.41 -6.89 -7.22
CA TYR A 103 5.05 -6.32 -8.51
C TYR A 103 3.59 -5.82 -8.51
N TYR A 104 3.41 -4.55 -8.83
CA TYR A 104 2.10 -3.90 -8.89
C TYR A 104 1.93 -3.08 -10.16
N THR A 105 0.80 -3.26 -10.86
CA THR A 105 0.45 -2.47 -12.04
C THR A 105 -0.69 -1.51 -11.70
N SER A 106 -0.42 -0.20 -11.82
CA SER A 106 -1.42 0.85 -11.64
C SER A 106 -2.16 1.14 -12.94
N ILE A 107 -3.36 1.69 -12.80
CA ILE A 107 -4.10 2.28 -13.93
C ILE A 107 -3.56 3.67 -14.31
N PHE A 108 -2.69 4.24 -13.47
CA PHE A 108 -2.05 5.53 -13.68
C PHE A 108 -0.57 5.35 -14.01
N PRO A 109 -0.03 6.18 -14.91
CA PRO A 109 1.39 6.20 -15.18
C PRO A 109 2.20 6.79 -14.02
N PRO A 110 3.48 6.43 -13.86
CA PRO A 110 4.31 6.94 -12.76
C PRO A 110 4.48 8.46 -12.77
N TRP A 111 4.49 9.07 -13.96
CA TRP A 111 4.61 10.52 -14.10
C TRP A 111 3.37 11.29 -13.63
N ALA A 112 2.25 10.63 -13.33
CA ALA A 112 1.07 11.29 -12.77
C ALA A 112 1.28 11.71 -11.30
N ILE A 113 2.24 11.11 -10.60
CA ILE A 113 2.47 11.35 -9.18
C ILE A 113 3.08 12.74 -8.99
N ASN A 114 2.43 13.58 -8.19
CA ASN A 114 2.95 14.90 -7.82
C ASN A 114 2.92 15.18 -6.31
N LEU A 115 2.39 14.25 -5.51
CA LEU A 115 2.37 14.34 -4.05
C LEU A 115 2.61 12.96 -3.43
N VAL A 116 3.34 12.94 -2.31
CA VAL A 116 3.53 11.76 -1.47
C VAL A 116 2.97 12.07 -0.08
N GLU A 117 2.10 11.22 0.42
CA GLU A 117 1.48 11.35 1.74
C GLU A 117 1.72 10.09 2.58
N VAL A 118 1.95 10.31 3.88
CA VAL A 118 2.27 9.28 4.88
C VAL A 118 1.32 9.53 6.06
N CYS A 119 0.40 8.58 6.31
CA CYS A 119 -0.63 8.65 7.36
C CYS A 119 -0.44 7.56 8.41
N PHE A 120 -0.69 7.90 9.68
CA PHE A 120 -0.65 7.00 10.84
C PHE A 120 -2.00 6.97 11.56
#